data_AF-A0A2E8GMY6-F1
#
_entry.id   AF-A0A2E8GMY6-F1
#
_cell.length_a   1.000
_cell.length_b   1.000
_cell.length_c   1.000
_cell.angle_alpha   90.00
_cell.angle_beta   90.00
_cell.angle_gamma   90.00
#
_symmetry.space_group_name_H-M   'P 1'
#
loop_
_entity.id
_entity.type
_entity.pdbx_description
1 polymer ?
#
loop_
_entity_poly.entity_id
_entity_poly.type
_entity_poly.pdbx_seq_one_letter_code
_entity_poly.pdbx_strand_id
1 'polypeptide(L)'
;MFVGKRKGVGGGAEVRWIITFADLITLLFCFFVYLSMFTKPQVSIKGQFKVTQPVLSSFQAFLPAKALGQIRQMLGVTYEMEAEFAEQLEKNIGPELMALYKKRLILASLVKVRLSEQQLVSRIGVVVSDKVEEEIHVPLHFTGSARRGPTDSTLCTDEGLQALPPELMQYDYLLGGETVTVRKDEQVGELPLCLINDDLFELDETIVVQIGNLEENVERGSLISRQVVISDDEPLPKVSFAIERRDIYEGSVNVTAHIHPISGVKTTVPLATRGTATEGMDYRFSDGKAITIYPYTEKGSIALEVMQEEVPLYATRSLIVEILREKLEHAETGKTDKQLNTIVGALKMKDCSGIHRFLRENKGQFKGFELNATKSRCILTLPSAFLFRSGEATLFANRVGELHEFMTTIRNRYELEGDAIRVEGHTDDVRMGPNSPYANNWELGSARATNVAVFMIQQAGFDSNLLAVAGYAETRPRVPLVDHSGNRKRGQALREARRANRRVDIIFTRPPAAEVTRRFFP
;
A
#
# COMPACT_ATOMS: atom_id res chain seq x y z
N MET A 1 67.68 -99.07 14.97
CA MET A 1 68.45 -100.08 15.74
C MET A 1 69.50 -99.33 16.52
N PHE A 2 69.58 -99.59 17.83
CA PHE A 2 70.52 -98.97 18.77
C PHE A 2 72.00 -99.24 18.39
N VAL A 3 72.89 -98.61 19.18
CA VAL A 3 74.33 -98.89 19.39
C VAL A 3 75.23 -97.93 18.60
N GLY A 4 76.24 -97.25 19.18
CA GLY A 4 76.79 -97.31 20.52
C GLY A 4 78.00 -96.37 20.65
N LYS A 5 78.32 -95.99 21.89
CA LYS A 5 79.48 -95.20 22.32
C LYS A 5 80.83 -95.84 21.95
N ARG A 6 81.83 -94.99 21.69
CA ARG A 6 83.25 -95.03 22.18
C ARG A 6 83.88 -93.66 21.82
N LYS A 7 84.07 -92.69 22.73
CA LYS A 7 85.02 -92.54 23.87
C LYS A 7 86.50 -92.70 23.51
N GLY A 8 87.24 -91.59 23.75
CA GLY A 8 88.69 -91.52 23.94
C GLY A 8 89.38 -90.75 22.82
N VAL A 9 90.27 -89.78 23.03
CA VAL A 9 91.05 -89.29 24.19
C VAL A 9 91.50 -87.88 23.75
N GLY A 10 91.29 -86.80 24.51
CA GLY A 10 92.13 -86.41 25.64
C GLY A 10 93.30 -85.53 25.17
N GLY A 11 93.04 -84.22 25.07
CA GLY A 11 94.05 -83.22 24.70
C GLY A 11 93.37 -81.90 24.32
N GLY A 12 93.00 -81.08 25.30
CA GLY A 12 92.34 -79.79 24.99
C GLY A 12 91.82 -78.99 26.18
N ALA A 13 92.12 -79.40 27.42
CA ALA A 13 91.78 -78.61 28.61
C ALA A 13 92.67 -77.36 28.72
N GLU A 14 93.95 -77.44 28.32
CA GLU A 14 94.85 -76.27 28.29
C GLU A 14 94.57 -75.28 27.16
N VAL A 15 93.85 -75.69 26.11
CA VAL A 15 93.54 -74.81 24.96
C VAL A 15 92.17 -74.14 25.12
N ARG A 16 91.26 -74.69 25.92
CA ARG A 16 89.93 -74.09 26.14
C ARG A 16 89.97 -72.77 26.89
N TRP A 17 90.83 -72.62 27.90
CA TRP A 17 90.92 -71.35 28.65
C TRP A 17 91.47 -70.23 27.76
N ILE A 18 92.40 -70.56 26.86
CA ILE A 18 93.01 -69.60 25.93
C ILE A 18 92.00 -69.13 24.86
N ILE A 19 91.10 -70.02 24.43
CA ILE A 19 90.00 -69.66 23.53
C ILE A 19 88.98 -68.77 24.24
N THR A 20 88.59 -69.08 25.48
CA THR A 20 87.69 -68.22 26.26
C THR A 20 88.33 -66.89 26.66
N PHE A 21 89.65 -66.86 26.88
CA PHE A 21 90.40 -65.64 27.16
C PHE A 21 90.54 -64.78 25.91
N ALA A 22 90.83 -65.39 24.76
CA ALA A 22 90.82 -64.70 23.48
C ALA A 22 89.44 -64.09 23.20
N ASP A 23 88.36 -64.85 23.44
CA ASP A 23 86.98 -64.39 23.23
C ASP A 23 86.60 -63.23 24.17
N LEU A 24 87.02 -63.28 25.44
CA LEU A 24 86.89 -62.18 26.40
C LEU A 24 87.64 -60.93 25.94
N ILE A 25 88.88 -61.08 25.45
CA ILE A 25 89.68 -59.95 24.97
C ILE A 25 89.09 -59.36 23.69
N THR A 26 88.56 -60.17 22.77
CA THR A 26 87.84 -59.66 21.60
C THR A 26 86.53 -58.98 21.98
N LEU A 27 85.78 -59.49 22.95
CA LEU A 27 84.59 -58.80 23.47
C LEU A 27 84.95 -57.50 24.17
N LEU A 28 86.04 -57.46 24.94
CA LEU A 28 86.55 -56.25 25.58
C LEU A 28 87.01 -55.22 24.53
N PHE A 29 87.69 -55.68 23.48
CA PHE A 29 88.10 -54.82 22.36
C PHE A 29 86.88 -54.29 21.61
N CYS A 30 85.89 -55.13 21.28
CA CYS A 30 84.62 -54.68 20.70
C CYS A 30 83.88 -53.71 21.61
N PHE A 31 83.92 -53.90 22.93
CA PHE A 31 83.33 -52.98 23.91
C PHE A 31 84.07 -51.64 23.94
N PHE A 32 85.40 -51.63 23.87
CA PHE A 32 86.18 -50.39 23.78
C PHE A 32 86.03 -49.70 22.42
N VAL A 33 85.91 -50.44 21.32
CA VAL A 33 85.59 -49.88 20.00
C VAL A 33 84.18 -49.29 20.02
N TYR A 34 83.20 -49.96 20.63
CA TYR A 34 81.85 -49.45 20.84
C TYR A 34 81.86 -48.16 21.68
N LEU A 35 82.56 -48.13 22.82
CA LEU A 35 82.79 -46.93 23.63
C LEU A 35 83.51 -45.82 22.85
N SER A 36 84.45 -46.17 21.96
CA SER A 36 85.13 -45.21 21.08
C SER A 36 84.18 -44.58 20.06
N MET A 37 83.12 -45.29 19.66
CA MET A 37 82.06 -44.72 18.80
C MET A 37 81.14 -43.75 19.54
N PHE A 38 80.97 -43.90 20.86
CA PHE A 38 80.25 -42.92 21.71
C PHE A 38 81.10 -41.71 22.10
N THR A 39 82.42 -41.77 21.92
CA THR A 39 83.31 -40.62 22.07
C THR A 39 83.54 -39.93 20.73
N LYS A 40 82.45 -39.54 20.07
CA LYS A 40 82.53 -38.37 19.19
C LYS A 40 82.68 -37.16 20.12
N PRO A 41 83.69 -36.29 19.98
CA PRO A 41 83.50 -34.93 20.43
C PRO A 41 82.30 -34.41 19.64
N GLN A 42 81.17 -34.26 20.31
CA GLN A 42 80.13 -33.36 19.85
C GLN A 42 80.84 -32.00 19.77
N VAL A 43 81.30 -31.64 18.57
CA VAL A 43 81.55 -30.24 18.26
C VAL A 43 80.15 -29.63 18.31
N SER A 44 79.74 -29.26 19.52
CA SER A 44 78.69 -28.28 19.70
C SER A 44 79.26 -27.03 19.05
N ILE A 45 78.96 -26.85 17.76
CA ILE A 45 78.91 -25.51 17.20
C ILE A 45 77.73 -24.90 17.96
N LYS A 46 78.01 -24.37 19.16
CA LYS A 46 77.07 -23.45 19.81
C LYS A 46 76.95 -22.30 18.83
N GLY A 47 75.90 -22.32 18.02
CA GLY A 47 75.55 -21.20 17.17
C GLY A 47 75.26 -20.05 18.11
N GLN A 48 76.22 -19.14 18.26
CA GLN A 48 76.03 -17.94 19.05
C GLN A 48 75.42 -16.88 18.15
N PHE A 49 74.27 -16.35 18.55
CA PHE A 49 73.67 -15.20 17.87
C PHE A 49 74.39 -13.95 18.34
N LYS A 50 74.97 -13.20 17.41
CA LYS A 50 75.69 -11.95 17.70
C LYS A 50 75.32 -10.89 16.70
N VAL A 51 74.86 -9.74 17.19
CA VAL A 51 74.68 -8.57 16.34
C VAL A 51 76.06 -7.98 16.05
N THR A 52 76.45 -8.01 14.78
CA THR A 52 77.73 -7.46 14.31
C THR A 52 77.52 -6.13 13.60
N GLN A 53 78.58 -5.34 13.47
CA GLN A 53 78.50 -4.04 12.81
C GLN A 53 77.98 -4.11 11.37
N PRO A 54 78.37 -5.11 10.54
CA PRO A 54 77.79 -5.30 9.21
C PRO A 54 76.28 -5.54 9.21
N VAL A 55 75.77 -6.28 10.21
CA VAL A 55 74.34 -6.55 10.38
C VAL A 55 73.58 -5.28 10.76
N LEU A 56 74.13 -4.46 11.67
CA LEU A 56 73.53 -3.17 12.02
C LEU A 56 73.55 -2.17 10.86
N SER A 57 74.62 -2.15 10.05
CA SER A 57 74.67 -1.29 8.86
C SER A 57 73.68 -1.70 7.78
N SER A 58 73.33 -2.99 7.68
CA SER A 58 72.32 -3.46 6.73
C SER A 58 70.90 -3.08 7.19
N PHE A 59 70.63 -3.05 8.50
CA PHE A 59 69.35 -2.55 9.04
C PHE A 59 69.20 -1.03 8.97
N GLN A 60 70.29 -0.28 8.78
CA GLN A 60 70.29 1.17 8.72
C GLN A 60 69.41 1.73 7.58
N ALA A 61 69.19 0.93 6.53
CA ALA A 61 68.30 1.26 5.42
C ALA A 61 66.81 0.98 5.70
N PHE A 62 66.48 0.18 6.73
CA PHE A 62 65.13 -0.35 6.93
C PHE A 62 64.47 0.08 8.24
N LEU A 63 65.24 0.42 9.28
CA LEU A 63 64.73 0.76 10.62
C LEU A 63 64.93 2.25 10.97
N PRO A 64 64.03 2.89 11.76
CA PRO A 64 64.20 4.25 12.22
C PRO A 64 65.41 4.40 13.16
N ALA A 65 66.00 5.60 13.21
CA ALA A 65 67.17 5.89 14.04
C ALA A 65 66.99 5.54 15.54
N LYS A 66 65.76 5.64 16.06
CA LYS A 66 65.40 5.27 17.44
C LYS A 66 65.54 3.75 17.67
N ALA A 67 65.01 2.93 16.76
CA ALA A 67 65.09 1.47 16.81
C ALA A 67 66.53 0.97 16.64
N LEU A 68 67.26 1.56 15.70
CA LEU A 68 68.69 1.28 15.50
C LEU A 68 69.52 1.63 16.74
N GLY A 69 69.17 2.71 17.43
CA GLY A 69 69.79 3.10 18.70
C GLY A 69 69.61 2.06 19.80
N GLN A 70 68.46 1.39 19.85
CA GLN A 70 68.17 0.33 20.81
C GLN A 70 68.84 -1.00 20.43
N ILE A 71 68.77 -1.41 19.16
CA ILE A 71 69.46 -2.64 18.67
C ILE A 71 70.99 -2.51 18.81
N ARG A 72 71.54 -1.29 18.72
CA ARG A 72 72.97 -1.03 18.97
C ARG A 72 73.40 -1.42 20.40
N GLN A 73 72.48 -1.47 21.37
CA GLN A 73 72.77 -1.94 22.73
C GLN A 73 73.08 -3.45 22.78
N MET A 74 72.66 -4.21 21.76
CA MET A 74 72.96 -5.64 21.60
C MET A 74 74.26 -5.89 20.81
N LEU A 75 74.93 -4.83 20.32
CA LEU A 75 76.15 -4.97 19.54
C LEU A 75 77.24 -5.65 20.36
N GLY A 76 77.79 -6.74 19.84
CA GLY A 76 78.89 -7.43 20.49
C GLY A 76 78.47 -8.44 21.56
N VAL A 77 77.20 -8.47 21.97
CA VAL A 77 76.63 -9.44 22.92
C VAL A 77 76.37 -10.77 22.19
N THR A 78 76.74 -11.88 22.81
CA THR A 78 76.56 -13.24 22.28
C THR A 78 75.45 -13.94 23.06
N TYR A 79 74.45 -14.46 22.35
CA TYR A 79 73.35 -15.23 22.89
C TYR A 79 73.50 -16.69 22.49
N GLU A 80 73.35 -17.62 23.44
CA GLU A 80 73.53 -19.05 23.17
C GLU A 80 72.28 -19.73 22.61
N MET A 81 71.09 -19.13 22.84
CA MET A 81 69.81 -19.64 22.33
C MET A 81 69.09 -18.58 21.48
N GLU A 82 68.44 -19.03 20.41
CA GLU A 82 67.65 -18.18 19.52
C GLU A 82 66.49 -17.49 20.26
N ALA A 83 65.84 -18.20 21.18
CA ALA A 83 64.73 -17.66 21.97
C ALA A 83 65.17 -16.47 22.85
N GLU A 84 66.34 -16.55 23.48
CA GLU A 84 66.87 -15.44 24.31
C GLU A 84 67.25 -14.23 23.46
N PHE A 85 67.78 -14.47 22.26
CA PHE A 85 68.07 -13.41 21.30
C PHE A 85 66.78 -12.74 20.80
N ALA A 86 65.76 -13.52 20.45
CA ALA A 86 64.47 -13.05 19.98
C ALA A 86 63.73 -12.23 21.05
N GLU A 87 63.67 -12.72 22.28
CA GLU A 87 63.04 -12.00 23.41
C GLU A 87 63.70 -10.64 23.65
N GLN A 88 65.03 -10.60 23.60
CA GLN A 88 65.77 -9.36 23.83
C GLN A 88 65.67 -8.39 22.64
N LEU A 89 65.53 -8.92 21.42
CA LEU A 89 65.26 -8.11 20.23
C LEU A 89 63.86 -7.48 20.28
N GLU A 90 62.83 -8.26 20.66
CA GLU A 90 61.45 -7.78 20.82
C GLU A 90 61.35 -6.71 21.91
N LYS A 91 61.99 -6.92 23.06
CA LYS A 91 62.02 -5.95 24.16
C LYS A 91 62.69 -4.63 23.74
N ASN A 92 63.72 -4.71 22.91
CA ASN A 92 64.49 -3.54 22.47
C ASN A 92 63.83 -2.78 21.32
N ILE A 93 63.09 -3.45 20.43
CA ILE A 93 62.31 -2.79 19.37
C ILE A 93 61.02 -2.20 19.96
N GLY A 94 60.42 -2.89 20.94
CA GLY A 94 59.22 -2.43 21.66
C GLY A 94 57.92 -2.54 20.84
N PRO A 95 56.75 -2.52 21.51
CA PRO A 95 55.46 -2.73 20.85
C PRO A 95 55.09 -1.61 19.85
N GLU A 96 55.56 -0.37 20.07
CA GLU A 96 55.30 0.78 19.16
C GLU A 96 55.93 0.60 17.77
N LEU A 97 57.13 0.03 17.67
CA LEU A 97 57.81 -0.20 16.39
C LEU A 97 57.30 -1.48 15.71
N MET A 98 56.97 -2.53 16.48
CA MET A 98 56.29 -3.70 15.93
C MET A 98 54.93 -3.32 15.31
N ALA A 99 54.20 -2.36 15.90
CA ALA A 99 52.99 -1.80 15.31
C ALA A 99 53.24 -0.98 14.02
N LEU A 100 54.42 -0.37 13.85
CA LEU A 100 54.81 0.33 12.61
C LEU A 100 55.11 -0.62 11.44
N TYR A 101 55.45 -1.89 11.71
CA TYR A 101 55.70 -2.93 10.69
C TYR A 101 54.58 -3.98 10.58
N LYS A 102 53.55 -3.94 11.44
CA LYS A 102 52.28 -4.63 11.18
C LYS A 102 51.68 -4.05 9.90
N LYS A 103 51.55 -4.87 8.86
CA LYS A 103 50.93 -4.50 7.58
C LYS A 103 49.53 -3.93 7.85
N ARG A 104 49.33 -2.67 7.43
CA ARG A 104 48.07 -1.94 7.57
C ARG A 104 47.10 -2.38 6.48
N LEU A 105 46.14 -3.22 6.82
CA LEU A 105 45.16 -3.77 5.89
C LEU A 105 44.15 -2.67 5.49
N ILE A 106 44.22 -2.19 4.25
CA ILE A 106 43.29 -1.20 3.69
C ILE A 106 42.20 -1.93 2.91
N LEU A 107 40.96 -1.87 3.41
CA LEU A 107 39.77 -2.45 2.78
C LEU A 107 39.31 -1.60 1.60
N ALA A 108 39.53 -2.10 0.38
CA ALA A 108 39.43 -1.30 -0.84
C ALA A 108 38.14 -1.46 -1.67
N SER A 109 37.30 -2.47 -1.43
CA SER A 109 36.04 -2.60 -2.17
C SER A 109 35.07 -3.53 -1.46
N LEU A 110 33.82 -3.10 -1.34
CA LEU A 110 32.66 -3.92 -0.98
C LEU A 110 31.66 -3.76 -2.12
N VAL A 111 31.60 -4.74 -3.03
CA VAL A 111 30.50 -4.94 -4.01
C VAL A 111 30.29 -3.79 -5.02
N LYS A 112 29.56 -4.09 -6.11
CA LYS A 112 28.89 -3.03 -6.88
C LYS A 112 27.92 -2.28 -5.97
N VAL A 113 27.86 -0.95 -6.09
CA VAL A 113 26.98 -0.09 -5.26
C VAL A 113 25.50 -0.39 -5.49
N ARG A 114 25.16 -0.90 -6.68
CA ARG A 114 23.80 -1.24 -7.08
C ARG A 114 23.81 -2.63 -7.71
N LEU A 115 22.97 -3.50 -7.19
CA LEU A 115 22.75 -4.85 -7.65
C LEU A 115 21.33 -4.95 -8.21
N SER A 116 21.15 -5.81 -9.20
CA SER A 116 19.82 -6.17 -9.72
C SER A 116 19.55 -7.60 -9.31
N GLU A 117 18.30 -7.92 -9.00
CA GLU A 117 17.89 -9.23 -8.51
C GLU A 117 18.18 -10.35 -9.51
N GLN A 118 18.13 -10.07 -10.82
CA GLN A 118 18.54 -11.00 -11.88
C GLN A 118 19.97 -11.55 -11.74
N GLN A 119 20.84 -10.88 -10.98
CA GLN A 119 22.21 -11.33 -10.78
C GLN A 119 22.29 -12.60 -9.93
N LEU A 120 21.24 -12.95 -9.17
CA LEU A 120 21.11 -14.10 -8.28
C LEU A 120 22.22 -14.21 -7.23
N VAL A 121 23.46 -14.51 -7.62
CA VAL A 121 24.60 -14.60 -6.71
C VAL A 121 25.60 -13.47 -6.96
N SER A 122 25.73 -12.58 -5.99
CA SER A 122 26.74 -11.54 -5.91
C SER A 122 27.83 -11.90 -4.89
N ARG A 123 28.98 -11.21 -4.93
CA ARG A 123 30.09 -11.45 -4.00
C ARG A 123 30.50 -10.19 -3.26
N ILE A 124 30.61 -10.32 -1.95
CA ILE A 124 31.17 -9.32 -1.04
C ILE A 124 32.65 -9.64 -0.88
N GLY A 125 33.48 -8.90 -1.61
CA GLY A 125 34.92 -8.95 -1.46
C GLY A 125 35.38 -8.18 -0.22
N VAL A 126 36.35 -8.72 0.50
CA VAL A 126 37.19 -8.01 1.46
C VAL A 126 38.60 -8.05 0.88
N VAL A 127 39.04 -6.89 0.40
CA VAL A 127 40.39 -6.72 -0.17
C VAL A 127 41.32 -6.26 0.93
N VAL A 128 42.48 -6.89 1.02
CA VAL A 128 43.55 -6.54 1.94
C VAL A 128 44.74 -5.94 1.20
N SER A 129 45.48 -5.02 1.82
CA SER A 129 46.56 -4.26 1.15
C SER A 129 47.70 -5.14 0.65
N ASP A 130 47.99 -6.21 1.38
CA ASP A 130 49.11 -7.10 1.17
C ASP A 130 48.67 -8.55 1.37
N LYS A 131 49.45 -9.48 0.80
CA LYS A 131 49.26 -10.91 1.07
C LYS A 131 49.38 -11.17 2.57
N VAL A 132 48.40 -11.92 3.09
CA VAL A 132 48.33 -12.31 4.49
C VAL A 132 49.27 -13.50 4.74
N GLU A 133 50.02 -13.43 5.84
CA GLU A 133 51.00 -14.47 6.22
C GLU A 133 50.31 -15.69 6.85
N GLU A 134 49.14 -15.45 7.44
CA GLU A 134 48.25 -16.42 8.06
C GLU A 134 46.79 -16.13 7.64
N GLU A 135 45.90 -17.11 7.81
CA GLU A 135 44.49 -16.96 7.48
C GLU A 135 43.82 -15.94 8.42
N ILE A 136 43.02 -15.03 7.87
CA ILE A 136 42.33 -13.98 8.62
C ILE A 136 40.83 -14.14 8.44
N HIS A 137 40.08 -14.06 9.55
CA HIS A 137 38.63 -14.04 9.55
C HIS A 137 38.11 -12.63 9.80
N VAL A 138 37.31 -12.11 8.86
CA VAL A 138 36.73 -10.78 8.93
C VAL A 138 35.21 -10.91 9.11
N PRO A 139 34.68 -10.66 10.32
CA PRO A 139 33.23 -10.67 10.54
C PRO A 139 32.57 -9.47 9.85
N LEU A 140 31.43 -9.72 9.21
CA LEU A 140 30.58 -8.71 8.58
C LEU A 140 29.22 -8.65 9.28
N HIS A 141 28.73 -7.43 9.47
CA HIS A 141 27.39 -7.15 9.96
C HIS A 141 26.53 -6.57 8.85
N PHE A 142 25.29 -7.04 8.77
CA PHE A 142 24.33 -6.66 7.74
C PHE A 142 23.13 -5.98 8.40
N THR A 143 22.85 -4.76 7.95
CA THR A 143 21.68 -3.97 8.36
C THR A 143 21.06 -3.34 7.12
N GLY A 144 19.91 -2.68 7.21
CA GLY A 144 19.32 -2.01 6.05
C GLY A 144 17.80 -2.10 6.03
N SER A 145 17.22 -1.73 4.90
CA SER A 145 15.77 -1.85 4.66
C SER A 145 15.39 -3.22 4.08
N ALA A 146 16.32 -3.87 3.37
CA ALA A 146 16.08 -5.18 2.78
C ALA A 146 15.89 -6.27 3.84
N ARG A 147 14.91 -7.15 3.62
CA ARG A 147 14.57 -8.31 4.45
C ARG A 147 15.62 -9.40 4.26
N ARG A 148 16.40 -9.58 5.32
CA ARG A 148 17.40 -10.63 5.43
C ARG A 148 16.75 -11.98 5.75
N GLY A 149 16.99 -12.98 4.90
CA GLY A 149 16.65 -14.37 5.18
C GLY A 149 17.75 -15.14 5.94
N PRO A 150 17.63 -16.47 6.06
CA PRO A 150 18.59 -17.29 6.79
C PRO A 150 20.00 -17.25 6.19
N THR A 151 20.99 -17.58 7.03
CA THR A 151 22.37 -17.77 6.60
C THR A 151 22.63 -19.25 6.37
N ASP A 152 22.79 -19.64 5.11
CA ASP A 152 22.96 -21.03 4.70
C ASP A 152 23.79 -21.08 3.40
N SER A 153 24.99 -21.65 3.49
CA SER A 153 25.90 -21.81 2.36
C SER A 153 25.37 -22.76 1.29
N THR A 154 24.44 -23.66 1.63
CA THR A 154 23.87 -24.62 0.68
C THR A 154 22.75 -24.02 -0.16
N LEU A 155 21.99 -23.09 0.42
CA LEU A 155 20.94 -22.34 -0.27
C LEU A 155 21.50 -21.16 -1.07
N CYS A 156 22.59 -20.55 -0.60
CA CYS A 156 23.23 -19.43 -1.26
C CYS A 156 24.15 -19.89 -2.42
N THR A 157 23.54 -20.52 -3.41
CA THR A 157 24.13 -20.99 -4.67
C THR A 157 23.12 -20.78 -5.80
N ASP A 158 23.56 -20.81 -7.06
CA ASP A 158 22.65 -20.67 -8.21
C ASP A 158 21.57 -21.77 -8.19
N GLU A 159 21.95 -23.02 -7.89
CA GLU A 159 21.00 -24.14 -7.80
C GLU A 159 20.08 -24.03 -6.57
N GLY A 160 20.60 -23.55 -5.45
CA GLY A 160 19.83 -23.35 -4.21
C GLY A 160 18.75 -22.28 -4.40
N LEU A 161 19.10 -21.18 -5.07
CA LEU A 161 18.17 -20.09 -5.38
C LEU A 161 17.06 -20.50 -6.35
N GLN A 162 17.35 -21.34 -7.34
CA GLN A 162 16.34 -21.84 -8.27
C GLN A 162 15.34 -22.82 -7.63
N ALA A 163 15.73 -23.47 -6.54
CA ALA A 163 14.91 -24.43 -5.80
C ALA A 163 14.46 -23.90 -4.44
N LEU A 164 14.34 -22.57 -4.29
CA LEU A 164 14.01 -21.94 -3.02
C LEU A 164 12.61 -22.40 -2.53
N PRO A 165 12.47 -22.80 -1.26
CA PRO A 165 11.16 -23.03 -0.66
C PRO A 165 10.28 -21.76 -0.71
N PRO A 166 8.96 -21.87 -0.93
CA PRO A 166 8.06 -20.71 -1.00
C PRO A 166 8.10 -19.80 0.24
N GLU A 167 8.39 -20.37 1.42
CA GLU A 167 8.51 -19.62 2.67
C GLU A 167 9.70 -18.66 2.71
N LEU A 168 10.72 -18.90 1.87
CA LEU A 168 11.91 -18.06 1.78
C LEU A 168 11.80 -16.99 0.70
N MET A 169 10.81 -17.07 -0.20
CA MET A 169 10.56 -16.06 -1.25
C MET A 169 10.11 -14.70 -0.71
N GLN A 170 9.79 -14.61 0.58
CA GLN A 170 9.42 -13.34 1.23
C GLN A 170 10.62 -12.47 1.64
N TYR A 171 11.85 -12.99 1.48
CA TYR A 171 13.09 -12.30 1.80
C TYR A 171 13.73 -11.79 0.51
N ASP A 172 14.53 -10.72 0.62
CA ASP A 172 15.14 -10.08 -0.55
C ASP A 172 16.56 -10.64 -0.78
N TYR A 173 17.20 -11.12 0.30
CA TYR A 173 18.52 -11.74 0.19
C TYR A 173 18.83 -12.78 1.28
N LEU A 174 19.71 -13.72 0.92
CA LEU A 174 20.32 -14.74 1.76
C LEU A 174 21.84 -14.54 1.81
N LEU A 175 22.46 -15.09 2.86
CA LEU A 175 23.91 -15.07 3.03
C LEU A 175 24.46 -16.49 3.07
N GLY A 176 25.60 -16.74 2.42
CA GLY A 176 26.29 -18.02 2.58
C GLY A 176 27.13 -18.12 3.86
N GLY A 177 27.29 -17.01 4.59
CA GLY A 177 28.04 -16.90 5.84
C GLY A 177 28.05 -15.47 6.36
N GLU A 178 28.64 -15.23 7.53
CA GLU A 178 28.80 -13.87 8.12
C GLU A 178 30.27 -13.46 8.26
N THR A 179 31.20 -14.37 8.01
CA THR A 179 32.64 -14.14 8.12
C THR A 179 33.29 -14.35 6.77
N VAL A 180 34.04 -13.35 6.31
CA VAL A 180 34.89 -13.49 5.13
C VAL A 180 36.23 -14.06 5.57
N THR A 181 36.66 -15.13 4.91
CA THR A 181 37.98 -15.72 5.14
C THR A 181 38.93 -15.26 4.03
N VAL A 182 40.07 -14.67 4.42
CA VAL A 182 41.19 -14.38 3.52
C VAL A 182 42.27 -15.44 3.79
N ARG A 183 42.54 -16.31 2.81
CA ARG A 183 43.50 -17.40 3.01
C ARG A 183 44.93 -16.90 2.93
N LYS A 184 45.86 -17.67 3.51
CA LYS A 184 47.30 -17.44 3.41
C LYS A 184 47.72 -17.20 1.95
N ASP A 185 48.59 -16.21 1.74
CA ASP A 185 49.11 -15.77 0.44
C ASP A 185 48.07 -15.17 -0.53
N GLU A 186 46.80 -15.01 -0.11
CA GLU A 186 45.75 -14.30 -0.84
C GLU A 186 45.62 -12.84 -0.40
N GLN A 187 45.01 -12.02 -1.26
CA GLN A 187 44.74 -10.60 -1.00
C GLN A 187 43.24 -10.26 -1.00
N VAL A 188 42.38 -11.23 -1.29
CA VAL A 188 40.94 -11.02 -1.41
C VAL A 188 40.26 -12.23 -0.81
N GLY A 189 39.42 -11.98 0.19
CA GLY A 189 38.41 -12.94 0.63
C GLY A 189 37.06 -12.57 0.02
N GLU A 190 36.23 -13.55 -0.27
CA GLU A 190 34.89 -13.31 -0.83
C GLU A 190 33.84 -14.05 0.00
N LEU A 191 32.67 -13.41 0.14
CA LEU A 191 31.49 -14.00 0.75
C LEU A 191 30.32 -13.89 -0.24
N PRO A 192 29.59 -14.99 -0.52
CA PRO A 192 28.44 -14.94 -1.41
C PRO A 192 27.26 -14.22 -0.73
N LEU A 193 26.67 -13.29 -1.49
CA LEU A 193 25.44 -12.57 -1.21
C LEU A 193 24.43 -12.99 -2.26
N CYS A 194 23.38 -13.68 -1.86
CA CYS A 194 22.41 -14.26 -2.76
C CYS A 194 21.13 -13.43 -2.74
N LEU A 195 20.79 -12.83 -3.87
CA LEU A 195 19.55 -12.07 -4.08
C LEU A 195 18.45 -13.03 -4.50
N ILE A 196 17.27 -12.84 -3.92
CA ILE A 196 16.08 -13.59 -4.30
C ILE A 196 15.39 -12.76 -5.38
N ASN A 197 15.22 -13.35 -6.56
CA ASN A 197 14.53 -12.73 -7.68
C ASN A 197 13.13 -13.33 -7.78
N ASP A 198 12.10 -12.50 -7.78
CA ASP A 198 10.73 -12.95 -8.00
C ASP A 198 10.07 -12.22 -9.19
N ASP A 199 8.75 -12.30 -9.31
CA ASP A 199 7.99 -11.66 -10.41
C ASP A 199 7.17 -10.45 -9.91
N LEU A 200 7.44 -9.96 -8.70
CA LEU A 200 6.66 -8.91 -8.03
C LEU A 200 7.39 -7.58 -8.12
N PHE A 201 6.65 -6.53 -8.45
CA PHE A 201 7.22 -5.18 -8.38
C PHE A 201 7.46 -4.75 -6.92
N GLU A 202 8.71 -4.45 -6.61
CA GLU A 202 9.23 -3.93 -5.34
C GLU A 202 9.91 -2.55 -5.50
N LEU A 203 10.28 -1.90 -4.39
CA LEU A 203 11.00 -0.61 -4.42
C LEU A 203 12.50 -0.85 -4.18
N ASP A 204 13.35 0.08 -4.63
CA ASP A 204 14.79 0.03 -4.32
C ASP A 204 15.02 -0.14 -2.80
N GLU A 205 15.70 -1.22 -2.43
CA GLU A 205 16.04 -1.53 -1.05
C GLU A 205 17.53 -1.40 -0.79
N THR A 206 17.94 -1.39 0.47
CA THR A 206 19.33 -1.16 0.84
C THR A 206 19.84 -2.19 1.84
N ILE A 207 21.05 -2.69 1.57
CA ILE A 207 21.87 -3.47 2.49
C ILE A 207 23.07 -2.61 2.87
N VAL A 208 23.27 -2.40 4.16
CA VAL A 208 24.44 -1.77 4.75
C VAL A 208 25.32 -2.87 5.34
N VAL A 209 26.47 -3.09 4.69
CA VAL A 209 27.50 -4.04 5.12
C VAL A 209 28.53 -3.28 5.95
N GLN A 210 28.77 -3.72 7.18
CA GLN A 210 29.71 -3.12 8.12
C GLN A 210 30.73 -4.14 8.58
N ILE A 211 31.97 -3.71 8.77
CA ILE A 211 33.03 -4.58 9.28
C ILE A 211 32.93 -4.64 10.80
N GLY A 212 32.86 -5.87 11.33
CA GLY A 212 32.78 -6.14 12.75
C GLY A 212 34.10 -5.93 13.49
N ASN A 213 34.19 -6.53 14.67
CA ASN A 213 35.40 -6.48 15.48
C ASN A 213 36.49 -7.35 14.84
N LEU A 214 37.66 -6.75 14.62
CA LEU A 214 38.80 -7.39 14.00
C LEU A 214 39.74 -7.95 15.08
N GLU A 215 40.52 -8.96 14.73
CA GLU A 215 41.55 -9.53 15.60
C GLU A 215 42.67 -8.51 15.89
N GLU A 216 43.41 -8.68 17.00
CA GLU A 216 44.41 -7.71 17.50
C GLU A 216 45.56 -7.37 16.51
N ASN A 217 45.69 -8.14 15.44
CA ASN A 217 46.71 -7.98 14.40
C ASN A 217 46.20 -7.23 13.15
N VAL A 218 44.94 -6.77 13.16
CA VAL A 218 44.29 -6.13 12.00
C VAL A 218 43.66 -4.79 12.40
N GLU A 219 44.16 -3.68 11.85
CA GLU A 219 43.55 -2.35 12.04
C GLU A 219 42.51 -2.03 10.96
N ARG A 220 41.44 -1.31 11.34
CA ARG A 220 40.38 -0.88 10.41
C ARG A 220 40.89 0.23 9.47
N GLY A 221 40.65 0.08 8.17
CA GLY A 221 40.84 1.15 7.19
C GLY A 221 39.78 2.27 7.30
N SER A 222 39.84 3.25 6.39
CA SER A 222 38.92 4.39 6.36
C SER A 222 37.50 4.06 5.90
N LEU A 223 37.29 2.92 5.23
CA LEU A 223 35.99 2.47 4.73
C LEU A 223 35.49 1.28 5.57
N ILE A 224 34.73 1.56 6.62
CA ILE A 224 34.22 0.55 7.58
C ILE A 224 32.82 0.03 7.24
N SER A 225 32.12 0.73 6.34
CA SER A 225 30.76 0.40 5.94
C SER A 225 30.52 0.72 4.48
N ARG A 226 29.67 -0.06 3.84
CA ARG A 226 29.22 0.18 2.47
C ARG A 226 27.72 -0.06 2.36
N GLN A 227 27.05 0.85 1.67
CA GLN A 227 25.67 0.67 1.26
C GLN A 227 25.62 0.04 -0.13
N VAL A 228 24.83 -1.01 -0.26
CA VAL A 228 24.47 -1.71 -1.48
C VAL A 228 22.98 -1.49 -1.68
N VAL A 229 22.58 -1.07 -2.88
CA VAL A 229 21.18 -0.92 -3.26
C VAL A 229 20.77 -2.16 -4.07
N ILE A 230 19.68 -2.81 -3.66
CA ILE A 230 19.02 -3.84 -4.45
C ILE A 230 17.99 -3.13 -5.30
N SER A 231 18.02 -3.38 -6.60
CA SER A 231 17.05 -2.86 -7.55
C SER A 231 16.25 -3.98 -8.18
N ASP A 232 14.94 -3.86 -8.00
CA ASP A 232 13.88 -4.53 -8.74
C ASP A 232 14.10 -4.37 -10.26
N ASP A 233 13.88 -5.45 -11.01
CA ASP A 233 13.96 -5.45 -12.47
C ASP A 233 12.59 -5.58 -13.15
N GLU A 234 11.54 -5.69 -12.34
CA GLU A 234 10.17 -5.83 -12.74
C GLU A 234 9.64 -4.49 -13.26
N PRO A 235 8.83 -4.51 -14.34
CA PRO A 235 8.21 -3.29 -14.82
C PRO A 235 7.15 -2.79 -13.84
N LEU A 236 6.97 -1.47 -13.79
CA LEU A 236 5.87 -0.85 -13.05
C LEU A 236 4.53 -1.52 -13.41
N PRO A 237 3.73 -1.93 -12.41
CA PRO A 237 2.50 -2.65 -12.64
C PRO A 237 1.43 -1.72 -13.22
N LYS A 238 0.51 -2.28 -14.02
CA LYS A 238 -0.57 -1.51 -14.67
C LYS A 238 -1.88 -1.74 -13.97
N VAL A 239 -2.52 -0.63 -13.57
CA VAL A 239 -3.83 -0.65 -12.91
C VAL A 239 -4.92 -0.29 -13.91
N SER A 240 -5.89 -1.18 -14.09
CA SER A 240 -7.13 -0.90 -14.80
C SER A 240 -8.30 -1.03 -13.84
N PHE A 241 -9.25 -0.12 -13.87
CA PHE A 241 -10.47 -0.26 -13.07
C PHE A 241 -11.66 -0.67 -13.92
N ALA A 242 -12.61 -1.32 -13.28
CA ALA A 242 -13.89 -1.69 -13.87
C ALA A 242 -15.02 -1.54 -12.86
N ILE A 243 -16.16 -1.06 -13.36
CA ILE A 243 -17.46 -1.19 -12.73
C ILE A 243 -18.24 -2.20 -13.57
N GLU A 244 -18.70 -3.28 -12.95
CA GLU A 244 -19.26 -4.46 -13.64
C GLU A 244 -20.42 -4.10 -14.58
N ARG A 245 -21.24 -3.11 -14.20
CA ARG A 245 -22.41 -2.66 -14.95
C ARG A 245 -22.25 -1.22 -15.38
N ARG A 246 -22.55 -0.94 -16.66
CA ARG A 246 -22.64 0.44 -17.18
C ARG A 246 -23.89 1.16 -16.69
N ASP A 247 -25.01 0.44 -16.61
CA ASP A 247 -26.24 0.99 -16.06
C ASP A 247 -26.33 0.60 -14.59
N ILE A 248 -26.36 1.61 -13.74
CA ILE A 248 -26.36 1.48 -12.29
C ILE A 248 -27.73 1.89 -11.76
N TYR A 249 -28.30 1.00 -10.96
CA TYR A 249 -29.59 1.16 -10.29
C TYR A 249 -29.34 1.40 -8.80
N GLU A 250 -30.41 1.68 -8.05
CA GLU A 250 -30.35 1.76 -6.59
C GLU A 250 -29.64 0.56 -5.96
N GLY A 251 -28.82 0.84 -4.94
CA GLY A 251 -28.07 -0.16 -4.19
C GLY A 251 -26.56 0.07 -4.23
N SER A 252 -25.82 -0.93 -3.78
CA SER A 252 -24.36 -0.88 -3.74
C SER A 252 -23.75 -1.58 -4.95
N VAL A 253 -22.79 -0.93 -5.60
CA VAL A 253 -22.00 -1.49 -6.71
C VAL A 253 -20.52 -1.38 -6.38
N ASN A 254 -19.75 -2.42 -6.67
CA ASN A 254 -18.31 -2.42 -6.45
C ASN A 254 -17.57 -1.74 -7.61
N VAL A 255 -16.69 -0.81 -7.26
CA VAL A 255 -15.66 -0.29 -8.17
C VAL A 255 -14.39 -1.06 -7.88
N THR A 256 -13.90 -1.84 -8.84
CA THR A 256 -12.76 -2.74 -8.65
C THR A 256 -11.59 -2.30 -9.51
N ALA A 257 -10.42 -2.12 -8.90
CA ALA A 257 -9.16 -1.90 -9.59
C ALA A 257 -8.38 -3.23 -9.63
N HIS A 258 -7.94 -3.61 -10.81
CA HIS A 258 -7.11 -4.78 -11.07
C HIS A 258 -5.69 -4.32 -11.39
N ILE A 259 -4.70 -4.97 -10.78
CA ILE A 259 -3.28 -4.70 -10.99
C ILE A 259 -2.63 -5.90 -11.69
N HIS A 260 -1.78 -5.63 -12.68
CA HIS A 260 -0.98 -6.67 -13.33
C HIS A 260 0.33 -6.09 -13.88
N PRO A 261 1.50 -6.73 -13.63
CA PRO A 261 1.74 -7.86 -12.70
C PRO A 261 1.36 -7.56 -11.23
N ILE A 262 1.37 -8.57 -10.37
CA ILE A 262 1.13 -8.38 -8.93
C ILE A 262 2.30 -7.56 -8.35
N SER A 263 2.03 -6.69 -7.39
CA SER A 263 3.05 -5.89 -6.71
C SER A 263 3.25 -6.33 -5.26
N GLY A 264 4.51 -6.33 -4.81
CA GLY A 264 4.89 -6.45 -3.41
C GLY A 264 4.65 -5.15 -2.61
N VAL A 265 4.30 -4.06 -3.29
CA VAL A 265 4.13 -2.73 -2.70
C VAL A 265 2.65 -2.34 -2.66
N LYS A 266 2.25 -1.70 -1.55
CA LYS A 266 0.91 -1.15 -1.42
C LYS A 266 0.69 -0.07 -2.49
N THR A 267 -0.34 -0.28 -3.31
CA THR A 267 -0.71 0.64 -4.38
C THR A 267 -2.01 1.36 -4.03
N THR A 268 -2.00 2.69 -4.07
CA THR A 268 -3.19 3.52 -3.83
C THR A 268 -3.68 4.09 -5.16
N VAL A 269 -4.93 3.80 -5.51
CA VAL A 269 -5.56 4.20 -6.77
C VAL A 269 -6.60 5.29 -6.50
N PRO A 270 -6.23 6.57 -6.56
CA PRO A 270 -7.16 7.67 -6.34
C PRO A 270 -8.13 7.81 -7.51
N LEU A 271 -9.39 8.06 -7.19
CA LEU A 271 -10.47 8.22 -8.15
C LEU A 271 -10.96 9.66 -8.18
N ALA A 272 -11.32 10.12 -9.38
CA ALA A 272 -12.08 11.33 -9.62
C ALA A 272 -13.42 10.98 -10.27
N THR A 273 -14.41 11.85 -10.06
CA THR A 273 -15.73 11.71 -10.66
C THR A 273 -16.14 12.95 -11.44
N ARG A 274 -16.80 12.75 -12.58
CA ARG A 274 -17.38 13.80 -13.44
C ARG A 274 -18.75 13.36 -13.95
N GLY A 275 -19.44 14.25 -14.65
CA GLY A 275 -20.73 13.99 -15.27
C GLY A 275 -21.85 14.81 -14.65
N THR A 276 -23.09 14.36 -14.85
CA THR A 276 -24.28 15.05 -14.33
C THR A 276 -24.74 14.50 -12.98
N ALA A 277 -24.25 13.34 -12.56
CA ALA A 277 -24.51 12.78 -11.25
C ALA A 277 -23.71 13.52 -10.16
N THR A 278 -24.37 13.87 -9.06
CA THR A 278 -23.77 14.59 -7.93
C THR A 278 -23.55 13.67 -6.74
N GLU A 279 -22.34 13.67 -6.20
CA GLU A 279 -22.01 12.92 -4.98
C GLU A 279 -22.78 13.46 -3.77
N GLY A 280 -23.22 12.56 -2.89
CA GLY A 280 -24.08 12.84 -1.73
C GLY A 280 -25.56 13.01 -2.05
N MET A 281 -25.93 13.15 -3.33
CA MET A 281 -27.33 13.15 -3.77
C MET A 281 -27.69 11.91 -4.61
N ASP A 282 -26.90 11.62 -5.65
CA ASP A 282 -27.15 10.51 -6.57
C ASP A 282 -26.33 9.26 -6.20
N TYR A 283 -25.11 9.46 -5.68
CA TYR A 283 -24.23 8.38 -5.24
C TYR A 283 -23.28 8.82 -4.12
N ARG A 284 -22.64 7.88 -3.44
CA ARG A 284 -21.51 8.14 -2.53
C ARG A 284 -20.56 6.95 -2.50
N PHE A 285 -19.28 7.20 -2.20
CA PHE A 285 -18.32 6.13 -1.91
C PHE A 285 -18.33 5.83 -0.41
N SER A 286 -18.34 4.54 -0.03
CA SER A 286 -18.34 4.10 1.37
C SER A 286 -17.07 4.53 2.12
N ASP A 287 -15.91 4.31 1.48
CA ASP A 287 -14.58 4.40 2.10
C ASP A 287 -13.69 5.46 1.43
N GLY A 288 -14.33 6.52 0.92
CA GLY A 288 -13.66 7.59 0.20
C GLY A 288 -13.30 7.23 -1.26
N LYS A 289 -12.64 8.17 -1.95
CA LYS A 289 -12.35 8.06 -3.39
C LYS A 289 -10.95 7.50 -3.69
N ALA A 290 -10.56 6.45 -2.99
CA ALA A 290 -9.29 5.78 -3.24
C ALA A 290 -9.42 4.28 -3.05
N ILE A 291 -9.09 3.51 -4.07
CA ILE A 291 -9.00 2.06 -3.97
C ILE A 291 -7.61 1.71 -3.45
N THR A 292 -7.54 0.94 -2.38
CA THR A 292 -6.28 0.38 -1.89
C THR A 292 -6.11 -1.03 -2.43
N ILE A 293 -5.01 -1.29 -3.12
CA ILE A 293 -4.58 -2.64 -3.50
C ILE A 293 -3.43 -3.01 -2.55
N TYR A 294 -3.63 -4.09 -1.80
CA TYR A 294 -2.63 -4.55 -0.83
C TYR A 294 -1.51 -5.34 -1.53
N PRO A 295 -0.29 -5.36 -0.97
CA PRO A 295 0.77 -6.23 -1.43
C PRO A 295 0.30 -7.67 -1.67
N TYR A 296 0.84 -8.32 -2.70
CA TYR A 296 0.55 -9.73 -3.02
C TYR A 296 -0.92 -10.01 -3.39
N THR A 297 -1.70 -8.97 -3.74
CA THR A 297 -3.09 -9.10 -4.20
C THR A 297 -3.28 -8.60 -5.63
N GLU A 298 -4.21 -9.22 -6.35
CA GLU A 298 -4.48 -8.90 -7.77
C GLU A 298 -5.47 -7.74 -7.94
N LYS A 299 -6.19 -7.37 -6.89
CA LYS A 299 -7.26 -6.37 -6.97
C LYS A 299 -7.60 -5.75 -5.62
N GLY A 300 -8.14 -4.54 -5.69
CA GLY A 300 -8.81 -3.84 -4.61
C GLY A 300 -10.19 -3.36 -5.05
N SER A 301 -11.12 -3.20 -4.11
CA SER A 301 -12.47 -2.72 -4.41
C SER A 301 -12.95 -1.72 -3.36
N ILE A 302 -13.78 -0.78 -3.78
CA ILE A 302 -14.57 0.10 -2.90
C ILE A 302 -16.04 0.04 -3.31
N ALA A 303 -16.94 0.29 -2.36
CA ALA A 303 -18.37 0.34 -2.65
C ALA A 303 -18.80 1.75 -3.09
N LEU A 304 -19.56 1.79 -4.19
CA LEU A 304 -20.30 2.93 -4.68
C LEU A 304 -21.77 2.70 -4.37
N GLU A 305 -22.32 3.45 -3.41
CA GLU A 305 -23.72 3.39 -3.05
C GLU A 305 -24.52 4.37 -3.90
N VAL A 306 -25.53 3.87 -4.62
CA VAL A 306 -26.48 4.66 -5.39
C VAL A 306 -27.76 4.83 -4.59
N MET A 307 -28.17 6.08 -4.42
CA MET A 307 -29.29 6.47 -3.57
C MET A 307 -30.53 6.76 -4.42
N GLN A 308 -31.67 6.12 -4.14
CA GLN A 308 -32.92 6.36 -4.88
C GLN A 308 -34.15 6.30 -3.97
N GLU A 309 -34.63 7.45 -3.48
CA GLU A 309 -35.99 7.49 -2.92
C GLU A 309 -37.04 7.56 -4.06
N GLU A 310 -37.99 6.63 -4.01
CA GLU A 310 -39.08 6.23 -4.92
C GLU A 310 -39.59 7.27 -5.94
N VAL A 311 -39.16 7.25 -7.22
CA VAL A 311 -39.76 8.03 -8.35
C VAL A 311 -39.59 7.22 -9.67
N PRO A 312 -40.38 7.46 -10.75
CA PRO A 312 -40.61 6.47 -11.80
C PRO A 312 -39.37 6.25 -12.66
N LEU A 313 -39.39 5.11 -13.34
CA LEU A 313 -38.47 4.75 -14.41
C LEU A 313 -38.31 5.93 -15.40
N TYR A 314 -37.17 5.99 -16.09
CA TYR A 314 -36.87 6.83 -17.28
C TYR A 314 -36.09 8.15 -17.12
N ALA A 315 -35.64 8.57 -15.92
CA ALA A 315 -34.65 9.66 -15.81
C ALA A 315 -33.23 9.10 -15.62
N THR A 316 -32.23 9.63 -16.33
CA THR A 316 -30.84 9.16 -16.24
C THR A 316 -29.86 10.29 -15.91
N ARG A 317 -28.79 9.95 -15.21
CA ARG A 317 -27.61 10.81 -14.97
C ARG A 317 -26.36 10.10 -15.44
N SER A 318 -25.38 10.86 -15.91
CA SER A 318 -24.06 10.33 -16.27
C SER A 318 -23.11 10.40 -15.08
N LEU A 319 -22.43 9.30 -14.79
CA LEU A 319 -21.34 9.21 -13.83
C LEU A 319 -20.10 8.71 -14.56
N ILE A 320 -19.12 9.59 -14.73
CA ILE A 320 -17.78 9.22 -15.22
C ILE A 320 -16.91 9.03 -13.99
N VAL A 321 -16.37 7.84 -13.80
CA VAL A 321 -15.32 7.56 -12.83
C VAL A 321 -14.00 7.49 -13.59
N GLU A 322 -12.94 8.09 -13.07
CA GLU A 322 -11.61 8.05 -13.68
C GLU A 322 -10.50 7.96 -12.63
N ILE A 323 -9.38 7.35 -12.99
CA ILE A 323 -8.18 7.30 -12.15
C ILE A 323 -7.47 8.66 -12.22
N LEU A 324 -7.16 9.23 -11.07
CA LEU A 324 -6.41 10.48 -10.98
C LEU A 324 -4.92 10.22 -11.17
N ARG A 325 -4.48 10.22 -12.44
CA ARG A 325 -3.12 9.82 -12.86
C ARG A 325 -1.98 10.51 -12.10
N GLU A 326 -2.12 11.80 -11.81
CA GLU A 326 -1.09 12.61 -11.13
C GLU A 326 -0.84 12.19 -9.67
N LYS A 327 -1.75 11.41 -9.07
CA LYS A 327 -1.65 10.93 -7.69
C LYS A 327 -1.56 9.41 -7.60
N LEU A 328 -1.42 8.71 -8.74
CA LEU A 328 -1.23 7.27 -8.75
C LEU A 328 0.22 6.98 -8.33
N GLU A 329 0.39 6.19 -7.27
CA GLU A 329 1.70 5.81 -6.73
C GLU A 329 1.97 4.33 -7.03
N HIS A 330 3.23 3.99 -7.32
CA HIS A 330 3.71 2.61 -7.51
C HIS A 330 3.03 1.80 -8.63
N ALA A 331 2.35 2.48 -9.56
CA ALA A 331 1.72 1.85 -10.69
C ALA A 331 1.49 2.85 -11.83
N GLU A 332 1.26 2.33 -13.04
CA GLU A 332 0.84 3.10 -14.19
C GLU A 332 -0.64 2.82 -14.53
N THR A 333 -1.28 3.74 -15.25
CA THR A 333 -2.63 3.49 -15.76
C THR A 333 -2.62 2.46 -16.88
N GLY A 334 -3.45 1.44 -16.75
CA GLY A 334 -3.67 0.40 -17.74
C GLY A 334 -4.68 0.79 -18.82
N LYS A 335 -5.39 -0.22 -19.36
CA LYS A 335 -6.28 -0.07 -20.52
C LYS A 335 -7.54 0.75 -20.20
N THR A 336 -8.07 0.59 -18.99
CA THR A 336 -9.30 1.25 -18.55
C THR A 336 -9.00 2.14 -17.36
N ASP A 337 -8.80 3.42 -17.63
CA ASP A 337 -8.54 4.46 -16.64
C ASP A 337 -9.72 5.42 -16.46
N LYS A 338 -10.74 5.32 -17.31
CA LYS A 338 -12.02 6.04 -17.21
C LYS A 338 -13.18 5.17 -17.67
N GLN A 339 -14.31 5.29 -17.00
CA GLN A 339 -15.54 4.58 -17.34
C GLN A 339 -16.74 5.51 -17.19
N LEU A 340 -17.52 5.63 -18.27
CA LEU A 340 -18.84 6.27 -18.25
C LEU A 340 -19.88 5.23 -17.83
N ASN A 341 -20.65 5.58 -16.81
CA ASN A 341 -21.80 4.84 -16.32
C ASN A 341 -23.04 5.73 -16.32
N THR A 342 -24.21 5.10 -16.38
CA THR A 342 -25.51 5.75 -16.36
C THR A 342 -26.23 5.36 -15.07
N ILE A 343 -26.52 6.33 -14.21
CA ILE A 343 -27.39 6.13 -13.05
C ILE A 343 -28.84 6.30 -13.51
N VAL A 344 -29.65 5.25 -13.39
CA VAL A 344 -31.06 5.25 -13.78
C VAL A 344 -31.92 5.57 -12.55
N GLY A 345 -32.79 6.58 -12.63
CA GLY A 345 -33.72 6.99 -11.56
C GLY A 345 -33.46 8.36 -10.89
N ALA A 346 -32.41 9.07 -11.31
CA ALA A 346 -31.85 10.23 -10.61
C ALA A 346 -32.35 11.61 -11.13
N LEU A 347 -33.59 11.99 -10.79
CA LEU A 347 -34.05 13.39 -10.90
C LEU A 347 -33.92 14.08 -9.54
N LYS A 348 -33.38 15.30 -9.50
CA LYS A 348 -33.36 16.14 -8.29
C LYS A 348 -34.81 16.53 -7.95
N MET A 349 -35.19 16.52 -6.67
CA MET A 349 -36.49 17.06 -6.26
C MET A 349 -36.63 18.50 -6.76
N LYS A 350 -37.85 18.88 -7.19
CA LYS A 350 -38.10 20.27 -7.54
C LYS A 350 -37.95 21.13 -6.29
N ASP A 351 -37.19 22.21 -6.39
CA ASP A 351 -37.02 23.15 -5.29
C ASP A 351 -38.34 23.89 -5.06
N CYS A 352 -38.96 23.64 -3.91
CA CYS A 352 -40.15 24.36 -3.43
C CYS A 352 -39.87 24.98 -2.05
N SER A 353 -38.58 25.13 -1.69
CA SER A 353 -38.15 25.47 -0.33
C SER A 353 -38.55 26.89 0.06
N GLY A 354 -38.58 27.82 -0.88
CA GLY A 354 -39.12 29.16 -0.67
C GLY A 354 -40.58 29.10 -0.27
N ILE A 355 -41.44 28.48 -1.07
CA ILE A 355 -42.89 28.36 -0.77
C ILE A 355 -43.09 27.74 0.61
N HIS A 356 -42.36 26.65 0.91
CA HIS A 356 -42.43 25.99 2.22
C HIS A 356 -42.06 26.93 3.36
N ARG A 357 -40.97 27.71 3.20
CA ARG A 357 -40.52 28.71 4.18
C ARG A 357 -41.60 29.76 4.44
N PHE A 358 -42.19 30.30 3.38
CA PHE A 358 -43.24 31.32 3.49
C PHE A 358 -44.48 30.79 4.23
N LEU A 359 -44.96 29.60 3.88
CA LEU A 359 -46.10 28.96 4.56
C LEU A 359 -45.79 28.70 6.03
N ARG A 360 -44.54 28.34 6.36
CA ARG A 360 -44.10 28.10 7.74
C ARG A 360 -44.08 29.38 8.58
N GLU A 361 -43.62 30.48 8.01
CA GLU A 361 -43.55 31.79 8.66
C GLU A 361 -44.96 32.39 8.86
N ASN A 362 -45.89 32.09 7.95
CA ASN A 362 -47.26 32.63 7.95
C ASN A 362 -48.33 31.59 8.34
N LYS A 363 -47.98 30.57 9.15
CA LYS A 363 -48.87 29.46 9.54
C LYS A 363 -50.22 29.89 10.14
N GLY A 364 -50.26 31.04 10.81
CA GLY A 364 -51.48 31.59 11.40
C GLY A 364 -52.52 32.03 10.37
N GLN A 365 -52.08 32.61 9.26
CA GLN A 365 -52.94 33.14 8.20
C GLN A 365 -53.34 32.03 7.21
N PHE A 366 -52.38 31.21 6.77
CA PHE A 366 -52.60 30.18 5.74
C PHE A 366 -52.85 28.79 6.35
N LYS A 367 -53.70 28.73 7.38
CA LYS A 367 -53.99 27.47 8.08
C LYS A 367 -54.68 26.48 7.14
N GLY A 368 -54.04 25.34 6.94
CA GLY A 368 -54.54 24.25 6.08
C GLY A 368 -54.07 24.32 4.63
N PHE A 369 -53.23 25.30 4.26
CA PHE A 369 -52.49 25.24 3.01
C PHE A 369 -51.42 24.17 3.15
N GLU A 370 -51.24 23.38 2.10
CA GLU A 370 -50.28 22.28 2.10
C GLU A 370 -49.42 22.34 0.85
N LEU A 371 -48.16 21.98 0.98
CA LEU A 371 -47.21 21.96 -0.13
C LEU A 371 -46.57 20.58 -0.19
N ASN A 372 -46.78 19.89 -1.30
CA ASN A 372 -46.13 18.64 -1.61
C ASN A 372 -45.16 18.84 -2.78
N ALA A 373 -43.90 18.51 -2.58
CA ALA A 373 -42.90 18.53 -3.64
C ALA A 373 -42.77 17.13 -4.25
N THR A 374 -42.60 17.09 -5.56
CA THR A 374 -42.23 15.90 -6.32
C THR A 374 -40.98 16.22 -7.14
N LYS A 375 -40.40 15.24 -7.84
CA LYS A 375 -39.23 15.49 -8.71
C LYS A 375 -39.49 16.49 -9.85
N SER A 376 -40.73 16.70 -10.29
CA SER A 376 -41.05 17.61 -11.41
C SER A 376 -42.07 18.70 -11.09
N ARG A 377 -42.74 18.62 -9.93
CA ARG A 377 -43.87 19.50 -9.58
C ARG A 377 -43.83 19.95 -8.12
N CYS A 378 -44.18 21.20 -7.88
CA CYS A 378 -44.64 21.68 -6.58
C CYS A 378 -46.17 21.71 -6.61
N ILE A 379 -46.82 20.97 -5.72
CA ILE A 379 -48.28 20.92 -5.61
C ILE A 379 -48.68 21.69 -4.36
N LEU A 380 -49.25 22.88 -4.58
CA LEU A 380 -49.77 23.73 -3.52
C LEU A 380 -51.29 23.53 -3.41
N THR A 381 -51.74 22.96 -2.31
CA THR A 381 -53.16 22.68 -2.05
C THR A 381 -53.77 23.78 -1.18
N LEU A 382 -54.84 24.40 -1.70
CA LEU A 382 -55.62 25.42 -1.02
C LEU A 382 -56.99 24.85 -0.61
N PRO A 383 -57.36 24.87 0.68
CA PRO A 383 -58.67 24.40 1.11
C PRO A 383 -59.81 25.24 0.52
N SER A 384 -60.82 24.60 -0.07
CA SER A 384 -61.96 25.36 -0.64
C SER A 384 -62.72 26.17 0.42
N ALA A 385 -62.71 25.73 1.68
CA ALA A 385 -63.34 26.47 2.77
C ALA A 385 -62.63 27.78 3.14
N PHE A 386 -61.35 27.94 2.73
CA PHE A 386 -60.63 29.21 2.86
C PHE A 386 -60.98 30.17 1.73
N LEU A 387 -61.28 29.63 0.53
CA LEU A 387 -61.47 30.41 -0.69
C LEU A 387 -62.92 30.78 -0.96
N PHE A 388 -63.87 29.87 -0.68
CA PHE A 388 -65.24 29.96 -1.17
C PHE A 388 -66.27 29.57 -0.09
N ARG A 389 -67.49 30.09 -0.25
CA ARG A 389 -68.67 29.54 0.46
C ARG A 389 -69.03 28.15 -0.09
N SER A 390 -69.77 27.39 0.70
CA SER A 390 -70.27 26.07 0.27
C SER A 390 -71.17 26.22 -0.96
N GLY A 391 -70.91 25.42 -2.01
CA GLY A 391 -71.66 25.47 -3.27
C GLY A 391 -71.33 26.65 -4.19
N GLU A 392 -70.45 27.58 -3.79
CA GLU A 392 -70.09 28.76 -4.58
C GLU A 392 -68.65 28.69 -5.11
N ALA A 393 -68.34 29.48 -6.14
CA ALA A 393 -66.99 29.68 -6.65
C ALA A 393 -66.46 31.11 -6.49
N THR A 394 -67.24 32.04 -5.94
CA THR A 394 -66.79 33.43 -5.72
C THR A 394 -65.83 33.49 -4.55
N LEU A 395 -64.66 34.12 -4.74
CA LEU A 395 -63.65 34.28 -3.70
C LEU A 395 -64.17 35.17 -2.56
N PHE A 396 -63.85 34.81 -1.31
CA PHE A 396 -64.18 35.63 -0.15
C PHE A 396 -63.50 37.01 -0.22
N ALA A 397 -64.29 38.08 -0.33
CA ALA A 397 -63.79 39.46 -0.43
C ALA A 397 -62.81 39.85 0.68
N ASN A 398 -63.06 39.40 1.92
CA ASN A 398 -62.20 39.66 3.08
C ASN A 398 -60.90 38.84 3.12
N ARG A 399 -60.70 37.90 2.18
CA ARG A 399 -59.47 37.08 2.05
C ARG A 399 -58.66 37.41 0.80
N VAL A 400 -59.21 38.23 -0.11
CA VAL A 400 -58.57 38.62 -1.37
C VAL A 400 -57.21 39.32 -1.12
N GLY A 401 -57.13 40.19 -0.11
CA GLY A 401 -55.88 40.89 0.24
C GLY A 401 -54.77 39.94 0.69
N GLU A 402 -55.07 39.03 1.62
CA GLU A 402 -54.12 38.01 2.11
C GLU A 402 -53.69 37.07 0.97
N LEU A 403 -54.63 36.68 0.10
CA LEU A 403 -54.33 35.82 -1.05
C LEU A 403 -53.47 36.55 -2.10
N HIS A 404 -53.65 37.86 -2.27
CA HIS A 404 -52.87 38.67 -3.19
C HIS A 404 -51.41 38.76 -2.76
N GLU A 405 -51.15 39.07 -1.49
CA GLU A 405 -49.80 39.11 -0.91
C GLU A 405 -49.09 37.76 -1.04
N PHE A 406 -49.80 36.67 -0.74
CA PHE A 406 -49.28 35.32 -0.90
C PHE A 406 -48.88 35.00 -2.34
N MET A 407 -49.81 35.22 -3.28
CA MET A 407 -49.61 34.87 -4.69
C MET A 407 -48.52 35.73 -5.34
N THR A 408 -48.43 37.01 -5.02
CA THR A 408 -47.37 37.90 -5.51
C THR A 408 -46.00 37.51 -4.96
N THR A 409 -45.91 37.14 -3.68
CA THR A 409 -44.67 36.66 -3.08
C THR A 409 -44.17 35.38 -3.71
N ILE A 410 -45.07 34.43 -3.99
CA ILE A 410 -44.72 33.16 -4.64
C ILE A 410 -44.32 33.39 -6.10
N ARG A 411 -45.06 34.22 -6.84
CA ARG A 411 -44.77 34.53 -8.25
C ARG A 411 -43.33 34.99 -8.47
N ASN A 412 -42.83 35.87 -7.60
CA ASN A 412 -41.52 36.50 -7.75
C ASN A 412 -40.35 35.60 -7.34
N ARG A 413 -40.57 34.31 -7.05
CA ARG A 413 -39.50 33.39 -6.67
C ARG A 413 -38.80 32.80 -7.88
N TYR A 414 -37.47 32.79 -7.83
CA TYR A 414 -36.61 32.14 -8.82
C TYR A 414 -36.96 30.66 -9.03
N GLU A 415 -37.44 29.98 -7.98
CA GLU A 415 -37.76 28.54 -8.02
C GLU A 415 -38.96 28.20 -8.91
N LEU A 416 -39.78 29.21 -9.28
CA LEU A 416 -40.95 29.09 -10.13
C LEU A 416 -40.79 29.74 -11.51
N GLU A 417 -39.64 30.34 -11.80
CA GLU A 417 -39.43 31.06 -13.04
C GLU A 417 -39.54 30.11 -14.25
N GLY A 418 -40.43 30.46 -15.20
CA GLY A 418 -40.69 29.66 -16.40
C GLY A 418 -41.50 28.37 -16.17
N ASP A 419 -42.02 28.14 -14.97
CA ASP A 419 -42.87 26.97 -14.72
C ASP A 419 -44.24 27.08 -15.40
N ALA A 420 -44.70 25.97 -15.95
CA ALA A 420 -46.10 25.82 -16.34
C ALA A 420 -46.96 25.62 -15.09
N ILE A 421 -48.02 26.41 -14.98
CA ILE A 421 -48.91 26.47 -13.83
C ILE A 421 -50.24 25.84 -14.20
N ARG A 422 -50.69 24.84 -13.45
CA ARG A 422 -52.03 24.28 -13.59
C ARG A 422 -52.84 24.49 -12.33
N VAL A 423 -53.99 25.13 -12.46
CA VAL A 423 -54.95 25.32 -11.38
C VAL A 423 -56.06 24.28 -11.52
N GLU A 424 -56.20 23.43 -10.52
CA GLU A 424 -57.13 22.31 -10.51
C GLU A 424 -58.21 22.47 -9.45
N GLY A 425 -59.47 22.39 -9.83
CA GLY A 425 -60.60 22.46 -8.91
C GLY A 425 -61.18 21.09 -8.59
N HIS A 426 -61.24 20.76 -7.31
CA HIS A 426 -61.76 19.48 -6.81
C HIS A 426 -62.95 19.72 -5.86
N THR A 427 -63.96 18.85 -5.97
CA THR A 427 -65.16 18.87 -5.12
C THR A 427 -65.22 17.62 -4.25
N ASP A 428 -66.22 17.54 -3.37
CA ASP A 428 -66.62 16.28 -2.77
C ASP A 428 -67.73 15.62 -3.58
N ASP A 429 -68.23 14.50 -3.07
CA ASP A 429 -69.28 13.70 -3.69
C ASP A 429 -70.71 14.20 -3.41
N VAL A 430 -70.87 15.39 -2.84
CA VAL A 430 -72.20 15.95 -2.58
C VAL A 430 -72.73 16.52 -3.90
N ARG A 431 -73.92 16.07 -4.31
CA ARG A 431 -74.57 16.56 -5.54
C ARG A 431 -75.02 18.02 -5.37
N MET A 432 -75.05 18.74 -6.48
CA MET A 432 -75.56 20.11 -6.51
C MET A 432 -77.05 20.15 -6.20
N GLY A 433 -77.46 21.14 -5.40
CA GLY A 433 -78.87 21.36 -5.06
C GLY A 433 -79.63 22.04 -6.21
N PRO A 434 -80.97 22.00 -6.19
CA PRO A 434 -81.82 22.54 -7.26
C PRO A 434 -81.67 24.06 -7.48
N ASN A 435 -81.23 24.80 -6.45
CA ASN A 435 -81.00 26.26 -6.53
C ASN A 435 -79.52 26.61 -6.74
N SER A 436 -78.67 25.62 -7.05
CA SER A 436 -77.25 25.85 -7.32
C SER A 436 -77.09 26.61 -8.64
N PRO A 437 -76.21 27.63 -8.72
CA PRO A 437 -75.87 28.27 -9.99
C PRO A 437 -75.07 27.36 -10.93
N TYR A 438 -74.59 26.22 -10.44
CA TYR A 438 -73.85 25.20 -11.20
C TYR A 438 -74.68 23.93 -11.33
N ALA A 439 -74.73 23.37 -12.54
CA ALA A 439 -75.49 22.17 -12.87
C ALA A 439 -74.90 20.90 -12.23
N ASN A 440 -73.59 20.83 -12.05
CA ASN A 440 -72.90 19.69 -11.46
C ASN A 440 -71.54 20.07 -10.85
N ASN A 441 -70.87 19.09 -10.24
CA ASN A 441 -69.56 19.26 -9.60
C ASN A 441 -68.42 19.55 -10.59
N TRP A 442 -68.53 19.14 -11.86
CA TRP A 442 -67.55 19.48 -12.88
C TRP A 442 -67.58 20.98 -13.19
N GLU A 443 -68.77 21.53 -13.31
CA GLU A 443 -68.96 22.96 -13.51
C GLU A 443 -68.49 23.77 -12.29
N LEU A 444 -68.87 23.36 -11.07
CA LEU A 444 -68.41 24.00 -9.84
C LEU A 444 -66.87 23.94 -9.68
N GLY A 445 -66.28 22.77 -9.90
CA GLY A 445 -64.83 22.57 -9.84
C GLY A 445 -64.09 23.45 -10.86
N SER A 446 -64.57 23.45 -12.11
CA SER A 446 -64.00 24.27 -13.19
C SER A 446 -64.14 25.76 -12.91
N ALA A 447 -65.30 26.21 -12.42
CA ALA A 447 -65.55 27.60 -12.05
C ALA A 447 -64.62 28.06 -10.91
N ARG A 448 -64.42 27.23 -9.88
CA ARG A 448 -63.49 27.53 -8.77
C ARG A 448 -62.06 27.68 -9.27
N ALA A 449 -61.59 26.72 -10.07
CA ALA A 449 -60.25 26.77 -10.63
C ALA A 449 -60.06 28.00 -11.52
N THR A 450 -61.07 28.32 -12.34
CA THR A 450 -61.09 29.51 -13.19
C THR A 450 -61.00 30.79 -12.37
N ASN A 451 -61.78 30.93 -11.29
CA ASN A 451 -61.76 32.13 -10.46
C ASN A 451 -60.43 32.33 -9.73
N VAL A 452 -59.77 31.25 -9.27
CA VAL A 452 -58.41 31.34 -8.73
C VAL A 452 -57.41 31.73 -9.82
N ALA A 453 -57.48 31.13 -11.00
CA ALA A 453 -56.62 31.45 -12.13
C ALA A 453 -56.75 32.92 -12.58
N VAL A 454 -57.99 33.40 -12.73
CA VAL A 454 -58.29 34.79 -13.08
C VAL A 454 -57.74 35.74 -12.02
N PHE A 455 -57.89 35.39 -10.73
CA PHE A 455 -57.28 36.16 -9.65
C PHE A 455 -55.75 36.20 -9.75
N MET A 456 -55.10 35.05 -10.01
CA MET A 456 -53.65 34.98 -10.17
C MET A 456 -53.17 35.87 -11.33
N ILE A 457 -53.89 35.88 -12.45
CA ILE A 457 -53.52 36.69 -13.62
C ILE A 457 -53.78 38.17 -13.36
N GLN A 458 -55.02 38.54 -12.99
CA GLN A 458 -55.44 39.95 -12.96
C GLN A 458 -54.95 40.69 -11.72
N GLN A 459 -54.90 40.02 -10.57
CA GLN A 459 -54.54 40.66 -9.30
C GLN A 459 -53.12 40.35 -8.91
N ALA A 460 -52.66 39.10 -9.04
CA ALA A 460 -51.29 38.73 -8.65
C ALA A 460 -50.27 38.82 -9.81
N GLY A 461 -50.71 39.11 -11.04
CA GLY A 461 -49.89 39.35 -12.22
C GLY A 461 -49.07 38.15 -12.70
N PHE A 462 -49.62 36.93 -12.64
CA PHE A 462 -49.03 35.75 -13.30
C PHE A 462 -49.21 35.82 -14.82
N ASP A 463 -48.25 35.28 -15.58
CA ASP A 463 -48.35 35.18 -17.03
C ASP A 463 -49.46 34.19 -17.43
N SER A 464 -50.44 34.66 -18.21
CA SER A 464 -51.53 33.85 -18.71
C SER A 464 -51.06 32.72 -19.64
N ASN A 465 -49.93 32.88 -20.33
CA ASN A 465 -49.41 31.88 -21.27
C ASN A 465 -48.89 30.62 -20.56
N LEU A 466 -48.51 30.75 -19.29
CA LEU A 466 -48.02 29.64 -18.49
C LEU A 466 -49.15 28.94 -17.73
N LEU A 467 -50.38 29.46 -17.76
CA LEU A 467 -51.44 29.05 -16.85
C LEU A 467 -52.55 28.26 -17.55
N ALA A 468 -52.85 27.08 -17.02
CA ALA A 468 -53.93 26.21 -17.45
C ALA A 468 -54.92 25.94 -16.32
N VAL A 469 -56.18 25.74 -16.67
CA VAL A 469 -57.27 25.46 -15.71
C VAL A 469 -57.86 24.08 -16.00
N ALA A 470 -58.10 23.31 -14.94
CA ALA A 470 -58.83 22.05 -15.02
C ALA A 470 -59.83 21.91 -13.87
N GLY A 471 -61.03 21.42 -14.15
CA GLY A 471 -61.97 20.95 -13.12
C GLY A 471 -61.96 19.42 -13.10
N TYR A 472 -61.85 18.82 -11.92
CA TYR A 472 -61.88 17.35 -11.74
C TYR A 472 -63.07 16.84 -10.94
N ALA A 473 -63.94 17.73 -10.45
CA ALA A 473 -65.10 17.35 -9.64
C ALA A 473 -64.68 16.43 -8.47
N GLU A 474 -65.47 15.40 -8.17
CA GLU A 474 -65.17 14.36 -7.18
C GLU A 474 -64.27 13.23 -7.70
N THR A 475 -63.85 13.25 -8.97
CA THR A 475 -63.24 12.09 -9.63
C THR A 475 -61.79 11.80 -9.24
N ARG A 476 -61.14 12.77 -8.60
CA ARG A 476 -59.77 12.63 -8.06
C ARG A 476 -59.75 12.93 -6.55
N PRO A 477 -60.37 12.07 -5.72
CA PRO A 477 -60.42 12.28 -4.29
C PRO A 477 -59.00 12.14 -3.71
N ARG A 478 -58.59 13.10 -2.89
CA ARG A 478 -57.32 13.05 -2.16
C ARG A 478 -57.36 12.00 -1.04
N VAL A 479 -58.51 11.90 -0.38
CA VAL A 479 -58.79 10.93 0.67
C VAL A 479 -59.99 10.08 0.23
N PRO A 480 -59.89 8.74 0.27
CA PRO A 480 -61.00 7.88 -0.11
C PRO A 480 -62.22 8.12 0.77
N LEU A 481 -63.41 8.04 0.15
CA LEU A 481 -64.69 8.14 0.85
C LEU A 481 -65.15 6.81 1.46
N VAL A 482 -64.36 5.76 1.25
CA VAL A 482 -64.55 4.41 1.82
C VAL A 482 -63.46 4.11 2.85
N ASP A 483 -63.75 3.24 3.81
CA ASP A 483 -62.79 2.71 4.76
C ASP A 483 -61.98 1.54 4.16
N HIS A 484 -61.06 0.97 4.95
CA HIS A 484 -60.21 -0.16 4.53
C HIS A 484 -61.00 -1.42 4.15
N SER A 485 -62.24 -1.54 4.62
CA SER A 485 -63.15 -2.66 4.32
C SER A 485 -64.04 -2.39 3.09
N GLY A 486 -63.85 -1.25 2.41
CA GLY A 486 -64.64 -0.87 1.24
C GLY A 486 -66.00 -0.25 1.58
N ASN A 487 -66.33 -0.07 2.86
CA ASN A 487 -67.60 0.53 3.27
C ASN A 487 -67.51 2.06 3.23
N ARG A 488 -68.61 2.72 2.84
CA ARG A 488 -68.68 4.19 2.84
C ARG A 488 -68.49 4.75 4.25
N LYS A 489 -67.54 5.67 4.41
CA LYS A 489 -67.30 6.39 5.68
C LYS A 489 -68.58 7.09 6.14
N ARG A 490 -68.77 7.21 7.45
CA ARG A 490 -69.94 7.88 8.07
C ARG A 490 -69.49 8.92 9.11
N GLY A 491 -70.42 9.77 9.53
CA GLY A 491 -70.21 10.73 10.62
C GLY A 491 -69.04 11.70 10.38
N GLN A 492 -68.18 11.85 11.37
CA GLN A 492 -67.04 12.76 11.34
C GLN A 492 -66.01 12.40 10.27
N ALA A 493 -65.66 11.11 10.13
CA ALA A 493 -64.69 10.64 9.15
C ALA A 493 -65.10 10.97 7.71
N LEU A 494 -66.40 10.89 7.39
CA LEU A 494 -66.91 11.32 6.08
C LEU A 494 -66.79 12.83 5.88
N ARG A 495 -67.12 13.63 6.90
CA ARG A 495 -67.03 15.10 6.81
C ARG A 495 -65.59 15.57 6.62
N GLU A 496 -64.65 14.94 7.31
CA GLU A 496 -63.22 15.22 7.18
C GLU A 496 -62.68 14.82 5.80
N ALA A 497 -63.01 13.62 5.32
CA ALA A 497 -62.63 13.17 3.98
C ALA A 497 -63.18 14.11 2.90
N ARG A 498 -64.45 14.51 3.00
CA ARG A 498 -65.05 15.50 2.10
C ARG A 498 -64.36 16.85 2.18
N ARG A 499 -64.02 17.33 3.39
CA ARG A 499 -63.30 18.59 3.57
C ARG A 499 -61.91 18.56 2.94
N ALA A 500 -61.19 17.44 3.04
CA ALA A 500 -59.89 17.26 2.41
C ALA A 500 -60.00 17.17 0.88
N ASN A 501 -61.08 16.60 0.36
CA ASN A 501 -61.31 16.49 -1.09
C ASN A 501 -61.71 17.82 -1.74
N ARG A 502 -62.46 18.68 -1.01
CA ARG A 502 -62.79 20.04 -1.44
C ARG A 502 -61.57 20.96 -1.37
N ARG A 503 -60.86 21.09 -2.47
CA ARG A 503 -59.63 21.88 -2.58
C ARG A 503 -59.44 22.46 -3.97
N VAL A 504 -58.54 23.44 -4.05
CA VAL A 504 -57.95 23.89 -5.30
C VAL A 504 -56.46 23.59 -5.23
N ASP A 505 -55.95 22.83 -6.19
CA ASP A 505 -54.51 22.53 -6.28
C ASP A 505 -53.88 23.44 -7.33
N ILE A 506 -52.79 24.13 -6.97
CA ILE A 506 -51.96 24.91 -7.89
C ILE A 506 -50.67 24.13 -8.08
N ILE A 507 -50.44 23.67 -9.31
CA ILE A 507 -49.35 22.79 -9.67
C ILE A 507 -48.36 23.55 -10.51
N PHE A 508 -47.16 23.76 -9.98
CA PHE A 508 -46.04 24.36 -10.70
C PHE A 508 -45.19 23.26 -11.28
N THR A 509 -45.16 23.12 -12.61
CA THR A 509 -44.44 22.07 -13.33
C THR A 509 -43.32 22.67 -14.15
N ARG A 510 -42.11 22.13 -14.03
CA ARG A 510 -41.01 22.57 -14.89
C ARG A 510 -41.24 22.02 -16.32
N PRO A 511 -41.43 22.87 -17.34
CA PRO A 511 -41.57 22.38 -18.70
C PRO A 511 -40.26 21.75 -19.18
N PRO A 512 -40.30 20.71 -20.03
CA PRO A 512 -39.11 20.16 -20.64
C PRO A 512 -38.45 21.21 -21.54
N ALA A 513 -37.11 21.29 -21.52
CA ALA A 513 -36.34 22.29 -22.28
C ALA A 513 -36.51 22.18 -23.81
N ALA A 514 -36.87 21.00 -24.31
CA ALA A 514 -37.28 20.78 -25.69
C ALA A 514 -38.31 19.65 -25.71
N GLU A 515 -39.52 19.94 -26.22
CA GLU A 515 -40.55 18.93 -26.44
C GLU A 515 -40.51 18.54 -27.93
N VAL A 516 -40.05 17.33 -28.22
CA VAL A 516 -40.02 16.81 -29.59
C VAL A 516 -41.43 16.33 -29.93
N THR A 517 -42.21 17.20 -30.58
CA THR A 517 -43.55 16.84 -31.04
C THR A 517 -43.50 16.13 -32.38
N ARG A 518 -43.94 14.88 -32.45
CA ARG A 518 -44.19 14.18 -33.71
C ARG A 518 -45.61 14.48 -34.16
N ARG A 519 -45.78 15.15 -35.31
CA ARG A 519 -47.08 15.24 -35.97
C ARG A 519 -47.46 13.88 -36.53
N PHE A 520 -48.55 13.29 -36.04
CA PHE A 520 -49.10 12.05 -36.58
C PHE A 520 -49.92 12.27 -37.86
N PHE A 521 -50.37 13.51 -38.08
CA PHE A 521 -51.10 13.91 -39.27
C PHE A 521 -50.56 15.29 -39.72
N PRO A 522 -50.42 15.53 -41.04
CA PRO A 522 -49.85 16.77 -41.59
C PRO A 522 -50.59 18.04 -41.15
#